data_AF-A0A943RNG5-F1
#
_entry.id   AF-A0A943RNG5-F1
#
_cell.length_a   1.000
_cell.length_b   1.000
_cell.length_c   1.000
_cell.angle_alpha   90.00
_cell.angle_beta   90.00
_cell.angle_gamma   90.00
#
_symmetry.space_group_name_H-M   'P 1'
#
loop_
_entity.id
_entity.type
_entity.pdbx_description
1 polymer ?
#
loop_
_entity_poly.entity_id
_entity_poly.type
_entity_poly.pdbx_seq_one_letter_code
_entity_poly.pdbx_strand_id
1 'polypeptide(L)' 'MQVAEAIGVAESHYQRFERGANLPNLENVWKLADHFGVTIDYLVGRSDKRG' A
#
# COMPACT_ATOMS: atom_id res chain seq x y z
N MET A 1 -11.33 5.52 1.05
CA MET A 1 -12.32 4.90 0.13
C MET A 1 -11.72 4.61 -1.24
N GLN A 2 -11.16 5.59 -1.95
CA GLN A 2 -10.62 5.39 -3.31
C GLN A 2 -9.39 4.46 -3.42
N VAL A 3 -8.50 4.42 -2.41
CA VAL A 3 -7.29 3.59 -2.47
C VAL A 3 -7.60 2.09 -2.41
N ALA A 4 -8.50 1.67 -1.51
CA ALA A 4 -8.86 0.26 -1.34
C ALA A 4 -9.48 -0.31 -2.63
N GLU A 5 -10.38 0.46 -3.26
CA GLU A 5 -10.95 0.15 -4.57
C GLU A 5 -9.88 0.12 -5.67
N ALA A 6 -8.99 1.11 -5.71
CA ALA A 6 -7.93 1.19 -6.72
C ALA A 6 -6.95 0.02 -6.66
N ILE A 7 -6.72 -0.57 -5.49
CA ILE A 7 -5.85 -1.75 -5.32
C ILE A 7 -6.64 -3.08 -5.26
N GLY A 8 -7.98 -3.03 -5.37
CA GLY A 8 -8.83 -4.22 -5.38
C GLY A 8 -8.92 -4.96 -4.05
N VAL A 9 -8.88 -4.26 -2.92
CA VAL A 9 -9.07 -4.85 -1.58
C VAL A 9 -10.32 -4.30 -0.90
N ALA A 10 -10.92 -5.10 -0.02
CA ALA A 10 -12.02 -4.63 0.83
C ALA A 10 -11.55 -3.49 1.75
N GLU A 11 -12.39 -2.48 1.98
CA GLU A 11 -12.05 -1.33 2.84
C GLU A 11 -11.62 -1.73 4.24
N SER A 12 -12.31 -2.71 4.83
CA SER A 12 -11.99 -3.23 6.16
C SER A 12 -10.60 -3.87 6.21
N HIS A 13 -10.10 -4.38 5.09
CA HIS A 13 -8.76 -4.91 4.97
C HIS A 13 -7.74 -3.77 4.89
N TYR A 14 -8.01 -2.74 4.07
CA TYR A 14 -7.18 -1.55 3.96
C TYR A 14 -7.03 -0.82 5.31
N GLN A 15 -8.13 -0.64 6.04
CA GLN A 15 -8.10 -0.03 7.38
C GLN A 15 -7.22 -0.81 8.38
N ARG A 16 -7.09 -2.13 8.23
CA ARG A 16 -6.18 -2.93 9.07
C ARG A 16 -4.72 -2.66 8.74
N PHE A 17 -4.39 -2.37 7.48
CA PHE A 17 -3.05 -1.96 7.08
C PHE A 17 -2.67 -0.63 7.74
N GLU A 18 -3.54 0.37 7.66
CA GLU A 18 -3.30 1.70 8.26
C GLU A 18 -3.12 1.65 9.78
N ARG A 19 -3.82 0.71 10.44
CA ARG A 19 -3.72 0.49 11.88
C ARG A 19 -2.54 -0.40 12.29
N GLY A 20 -1.76 -0.91 11.33
CA GLY A 20 -0.66 -1.85 11.59
C GLY A 20 -1.09 -3.22 12.13
N ALA A 21 -2.39 -3.52 12.10
CA ALA A 21 -2.95 -4.75 12.67
C ALA A 21 -2.74 -5.97 11.75
N ASN A 22 -2.64 -5.76 10.44
CA ASN A 22 -2.22 -6.74 9.45
C ASN A 22 -1.24 -6.08 8.49
N LEU A 23 -0.16 -6.76 8.12
CA LEU A 23 0.71 -6.28 7.05
C LEU A 23 0.12 -6.64 5.68
N PRO A 24 0.20 -5.74 4.69
CA PRO A 24 -0.17 -6.07 3.31
C PRO A 24 0.74 -7.16 2.76
N ASN A 25 0.19 -8.05 1.93
CA ASN A 25 1.00 -8.98 1.14
C ASN A 25 1.76 -8.25 0.02
N LEU A 26 2.68 -8.94 -0.64
CA LEU A 26 3.52 -8.33 -1.68
C LEU A 26 2.70 -7.72 -2.84
N GLU A 27 1.59 -8.35 -3.22
CA GLU A 27 0.69 -7.84 -4.26
C GLU A 27 0.07 -6.51 -3.85
N ASN A 28 -0.45 -6.40 -2.64
CA ASN A 28 -1.01 -5.15 -2.14
C ASN A 28 0.06 -4.06 -2.08
N VAL A 29 1.28 -4.41 -1.68
CA VAL A 29 2.43 -3.48 -1.64
C VAL A 29 2.76 -2.95 -3.04
N TRP A 30 2.87 -3.80 -4.07
CA TRP A 30 3.12 -3.29 -5.43
C TRP A 30 1.96 -2.40 -5.91
N LYS A 31 0.70 -2.73 -5.57
CA LYS A 31 -0.46 -2.00 -6.11
C LYS A 31 -0.55 -0.63 -5.49
N LEU A 32 -0.21 -0.54 -4.20
CA LEU A 32 -0.08 0.72 -3.49
C LEU A 32 1.06 1.56 -4.07
N ALA A 33 2.20 0.95 -4.40
CA ALA A 33 3.33 1.63 -4.99
C ALA A 33 2.97 2.24 -6.36
N ASP A 34 2.33 1.45 -7.23
CA ASP A 34 1.81 1.90 -8.53
C ASP A 34 0.75 2.99 -8.38
N HIS A 35 -0.19 2.81 -7.44
CA HIS A 35 -1.26 3.77 -7.18
C HIS A 35 -0.74 5.13 -6.73
N PHE A 36 0.28 5.15 -5.87
CA PHE A 36 0.89 6.39 -5.38
C PHE A 36 2.02 6.91 -6.28
N GLY A 37 2.40 6.17 -7.33
CA GLY A 37 3.49 6.53 -8.23
C GLY A 37 4.85 6.58 -7.52
N VAL A 38 5.10 5.64 -6.62
CA VAL A 38 6.35 5.55 -5.83
C VAL A 38 6.99 4.17 -5.94
N THR A 39 8.27 4.05 -5.56
CA THR A 39 8.93 2.75 -5.44
C THR A 39 8.42 1.96 -4.25
N ILE A 40 8.54 0.63 -4.31
CA ILE A 40 8.26 -0.24 -3.16
C ILE A 40 9.15 0.12 -1.97
N ASP A 41 10.44 0.41 -2.21
CA ASP A 41 11.37 0.79 -1.14
C ASP A 41 10.94 2.07 -0.42
N TYR A 42 10.40 3.05 -1.16
CA TYR A 42 9.80 4.24 -0.55
C TYR A 42 8.55 3.91 0.26
N LEU A 43 7.64 3.12 -0.34
CA LEU A 43 6.37 2.76 0.29
C LEU A 43 6.58 2.06 1.64
N VAL A 44 7.60 1.22 1.75
CA VAL A 44 7.90 0.44 2.97
C VAL A 44 8.94 1.10 3.87
N GLY A 45 9.37 2.33 3.57
CA GLY A 45 10.29 3.12 4.39
C GLY A 45 11.75 2.64 4.39
N ARG A 46 12.17 1.88 3.37
CA ARG A 46 13.58 1.49 3.16
C ARG A 46 14.39 2.58 2.45
N SER A 47 13.73 3.56 1.86
CA SER A 47 14.34 4.66 1.12
C SER A 47 13.49 5.92 1.19
N ASP A 48 14.12 7.09 1.21
CA ASP A 48 13.43 8.38 1.06
C ASP A 48 13.23 8.78 -0.42
N LYS A 49 13.78 8.00 -1.36
CA LYS A 49 13.65 8.24 -2.79
C LYS A 49 12.34 7.68 -3.32
N ARG A 50 11.44 8.58 -3.72
CA ARG A 50 10.13 8.21 -4.30
C ARG A 50 10.23 7.48 -5.64
N GLY A 51 11.28 7.68 -6.43
CA GLY A 51 11.47 7.12 -7.78
C GLY A 51 12.87 6.56 -7.98
#